data_AF-A0A291P902-F1
#
_entry.id   AF-A0A291P902-F1
#
_cell.length_a   1.000
_cell.length_b   1.000
_cell.length_c   1.000
_cell.angle_alpha   90.00
_cell.angle_beta   90.00
_cell.angle_gamma   90.00
#
_symmetry.space_group_name_H-M   'P 1'
#
loop_
_entity.id
_entity.type
_entity.pdbx_description
1 polymer ?
#
loop_
_entity_poly.entity_id
_entity_poly.type
_entity_poly.pdbx_seq_one_letter_code
_entity_poly.pdbx_strand_id
1 'polypeptide(L)'
;MVDHHNAATREVVFNARLVAFAHYWGFRPVACAPYRARTKGKDERGVGYVKRNAIAGRTFASWAALEAHLAWWMREIADQRCMAPPGNCRRCASPPTRPACSR
;
A
#
# COMPACT_ATOMS: atom_id res chain seq x y z
N MET A 1 4.16 11.68 -11.58
CA MET A 1 5.53 11.49 -12.08
C MET A 1 6.32 12.76 -11.80
N VAL A 2 7.55 12.63 -11.31
CA VAL A 2 8.47 13.76 -11.05
C VAL A 2 9.42 13.82 -12.22
N ASP A 3 9.50 14.98 -12.88
CA ASP A 3 10.37 15.19 -14.05
C ASP A 3 11.75 15.66 -13.62
N HIS A 4 11.84 16.41 -12.51
CA HIS A 4 13.10 16.83 -11.91
C HIS A 4 13.03 16.79 -10.38
N HIS A 5 14.09 16.28 -9.74
CA HIS A 5 14.26 16.34 -8.29
C HIS A 5 15.71 16.70 -7.96
N ASN A 6 15.95 17.93 -7.52
CA ASN A 6 17.26 18.35 -7.04
C ASN A 6 17.39 18.04 -5.54
N ALA A 7 18.31 17.14 -5.18
CA ALA A 7 18.49 16.73 -3.78
C ALA A 7 19.16 17.80 -2.91
N ALA A 8 20.01 18.65 -3.50
CA ALA A 8 20.74 19.71 -2.79
C ALA A 8 19.85 20.93 -2.53
N THR A 9 19.07 21.37 -3.52
CA THR A 9 18.18 22.53 -3.41
C THR A 9 16.76 22.17 -2.95
N ARG A 10 16.41 20.88 -2.94
CA ARG A 10 15.06 20.33 -2.68
C ARG A 10 13.99 20.80 -3.67
N GLU A 11 14.42 21.25 -4.85
CA GLU A 11 13.51 21.60 -5.93
C GLU A 11 12.88 20.34 -6.53
N VAL A 12 11.57 20.37 -6.74
CA VAL A 12 10.81 19.26 -7.32
C VAL A 12 9.90 19.81 -8.42
N VAL A 13 10.10 19.30 -9.64
CA VAL A 13 9.23 19.59 -10.78
C VAL A 13 8.37 18.37 -11.05
N PHE A 14 7.06 18.53 -10.90
CA PHE A 14 6.09 17.50 -11.23
C PHE A 14 5.67 17.57 -12.70
N ASN A 15 5.42 16.41 -13.29
CA ASN A 15 4.91 16.33 -14.65
C ASN A 15 3.57 17.05 -14.80
N ALA A 16 3.40 17.80 -15.89
CA ALA A 16 2.19 18.59 -16.14
C ALA A 16 0.89 17.75 -16.13
N ARG A 17 0.93 16.50 -16.63
CA ARG A 17 -0.25 15.61 -16.59
C ARG A 17 -0.58 15.18 -15.16
N LEU A 18 0.43 14.95 -14.32
CA LEU A 18 0.20 14.65 -12.90
C LEU A 18 -0.44 15.85 -12.20
N VAL A 19 0.03 17.08 -12.49
CA VAL A 19 -0.53 18.30 -11.89
C VAL A 19 -1.99 18.50 -12.32
N ALA A 20 -2.31 18.33 -13.60
CA ALA A 20 -3.68 18.41 -14.09
C ALA A 20 -4.60 17.35 -13.45
N PHE A 21 -4.12 16.11 -13.33
CA PHE A 21 -4.83 15.03 -12.68
C PHE A 21 -5.06 15.29 -11.18
N ALA A 22 -4.03 15.77 -10.49
CA ALA A 22 -4.09 16.17 -9.09
C ALA A 22 -5.13 17.27 -8.84
N HIS A 23 -5.17 18.27 -9.72
CA HIS A 23 -6.15 19.35 -9.66
C HIS A 23 -7.57 18.85 -9.89
N TYR A 24 -7.77 17.99 -10.90
CA TYR A 24 -9.09 17.43 -11.21
C TYR A 24 -9.67 16.61 -10.04
N TRP A 25 -8.84 15.79 -9.38
CA TRP A 25 -9.29 14.92 -8.29
C TRP A 25 -9.09 15.52 -6.88
N GLY A 26 -8.55 16.74 -6.77
CA GLY A 26 -8.43 17.46 -5.51
C GLY A 26 -7.39 16.90 -4.53
N PHE A 27 -6.31 16.28 -5.00
CA PHE A 27 -5.21 15.83 -4.12
C PHE A 27 -3.91 16.55 -4.43
N ARG A 28 -3.02 16.65 -3.43
CA ARG A 28 -1.70 17.28 -3.59
C ARG A 28 -0.60 16.23 -3.71
N PRO A 29 0.14 16.15 -4.83
CA PRO A 29 1.28 15.26 -4.92
C PRO A 29 2.41 15.76 -4.01
N VAL A 30 3.04 14.84 -3.29
CA VAL A 30 4.21 15.10 -2.43
C VAL A 30 5.31 14.14 -2.87
N ALA A 31 6.45 14.69 -3.26
CA ALA A 31 7.61 13.87 -3.59
C ALA A 31 8.40 13.55 -2.31
N CYS A 32 8.83 12.30 -2.20
CA CYS A 32 9.79 11.90 -1.18
C CYS A 32 11.17 12.44 -1.54
N ALA A 33 11.93 12.90 -0.54
CA ALA A 33 13.31 13.29 -0.75
C ALA A 33 14.18 12.08 -1.19
N PRO A 34 14.96 12.18 -2.27
CA PRO A 34 15.92 11.17 -2.69
C PRO A 34 16.84 10.80 -1.54
N TYR A 35 17.21 9.52 -1.48
CA TYR A 35 18.12 8.97 -0.48
C TYR A 35 17.65 9.12 0.99
N ARG A 36 16.35 9.40 1.22
CA ARG A 36 15.75 9.47 2.56
C ARG A 36 14.87 8.25 2.84
N ALA A 37 15.49 7.15 3.27
CA ALA A 37 14.84 5.87 3.56
C ALA A 37 13.73 5.90 4.65
N ARG A 38 13.55 7.03 5.36
CA ARG A 38 12.53 7.16 6.41
C ARG A 38 11.09 7.24 5.89
N THR A 39 10.88 7.54 4.61
CA THR A 39 9.55 7.85 4.06
C THR A 39 8.84 6.67 3.40
N LYS A 40 9.56 5.58 3.11
CA LYS A 40 9.02 4.41 2.38
C LYS A 40 8.80 3.18 3.25
N GLY A 41 8.99 3.29 4.58
CA GLY A 41 8.93 2.15 5.48
C GLY A 41 7.55 1.47 5.54
N LYS A 42 6.45 2.20 5.35
CA LYS A 42 5.09 1.61 5.35
C LYS A 42 4.87 0.70 4.15
N ASP A 43 5.21 1.19 2.97
CA ASP A 43 5.04 0.44 1.72
C ASP A 43 5.99 -0.76 1.66
N GLU A 44 7.25 -0.56 2.05
CA GLU A 44 8.25 -1.63 2.10
C GLU A 44 7.86 -2.74 3.10
N ARG A 45 7.31 -2.38 4.26
CA ARG A 45 6.76 -3.36 5.22
C ARG A 45 5.58 -4.12 4.63
N GLY A 46 4.71 -3.45 3.87
CA GLY A 46 3.59 -4.08 3.17
C GLY A 46 4.07 -5.10 2.12
N VAL A 47 5.04 -4.72 1.28
CA VAL A 47 5.65 -5.62 0.28
C VAL A 47 6.31 -6.82 0.96
N GLY A 48 7.06 -6.59 2.05
CA GLY A 48 7.68 -7.67 2.82
C GLY A 48 6.66 -8.64 3.42
N TYR A 49 5.52 -8.12 3.88
CA TYR A 49 4.43 -8.95 4.40
C TYR A 49 3.84 -9.87 3.32
N VAL A 50 3.51 -9.34 2.14
CA VAL A 50 2.99 -10.14 1.01
C VAL A 50 3.99 -11.22 0.63
N LYS A 51 5.27 -10.85 0.42
CA LYS A 51 6.31 -11.81 0.01
C LYS A 51 6.45 -12.96 1.02
N ARG A 52 6.51 -12.65 2.32
CA ARG A 52 6.72 -13.67 3.37
C ARG A 52 5.50 -14.54 3.67
N ASN A 53 4.28 -14.01 3.52
CA ASN A 53 3.06 -14.70 3.99
C ASN A 53 2.18 -15.22 2.85
N ALA A 54 2.16 -14.55 1.71
CA ALA A 54 1.33 -14.95 0.58
C ALA A 54 2.08 -15.85 -0.41
N ILE A 55 3.39 -15.62 -0.60
CA ILE A 55 4.16 -16.21 -1.70
C ILE A 55 5.24 -17.19 -1.22
N ALA A 56 5.98 -16.85 -0.15
CA ALA A 56 7.12 -17.66 0.30
C ALA A 56 6.73 -19.13 0.57
N GLY A 57 7.56 -20.06 0.06
CA GLY A 57 7.36 -21.50 0.22
C GLY A 57 6.26 -22.11 -0.66
N ARG A 58 5.66 -21.35 -1.57
CA ARG A 58 4.62 -21.84 -2.49
C ARG A 58 5.12 -21.89 -3.92
N THR A 59 4.70 -22.93 -4.64
CA THR A 59 4.86 -23.04 -6.09
C THR A 59 3.48 -22.98 -6.73
N PHE A 60 3.41 -22.41 -7.93
CA PHE A 60 2.17 -22.24 -8.68
C PHE A 60 2.32 -22.90 -10.04
N ALA A 61 1.28 -23.61 -10.48
CA ALA A 61 1.27 -24.29 -11.77
C ALA A 61 1.21 -23.32 -12.95
N SER A 62 0.72 -22.09 -12.73
CA SER A 62 0.62 -21.06 -13.75
C SER A 62 0.51 -19.67 -13.13
N TRP A 63 0.63 -18.64 -13.96
CA TRP A 63 0.40 -17.26 -13.56
C TRP A 63 -1.04 -17.03 -13.05
N ALA A 64 -2.03 -17.58 -13.75
CA ALA A 64 -3.43 -17.49 -13.33
C ALA A 64 -3.67 -18.13 -11.95
N ALA A 65 -2.97 -19.23 -11.64
CA ALA A 65 -3.06 -19.85 -10.32
C ALA A 65 -2.48 -18.96 -9.20
N LEU A 66 -1.40 -18.22 -9.50
CA LEU A 66 -0.85 -17.21 -8.59
C LEU A 66 -1.84 -16.06 -8.37
N GLU A 67 -2.42 -15.51 -9.44
CA GLU A 67 -3.38 -14.41 -9.36
C GLU A 67 -4.62 -14.79 -8.55
N ALA A 68 -5.19 -15.98 -8.82
CA ALA A 68 -6.34 -16.50 -8.09
C ALA A 68 -6.02 -16.68 -6.60
N HIS A 69 -4.85 -17.23 -6.29
CA HIS A 69 -4.38 -17.38 -4.91
C HIS A 69 -4.21 -16.03 -4.21
N LEU A 70 -3.60 -15.04 -4.87
CA LEU A 70 -3.43 -13.69 -4.29
C LEU A 70 -4.78 -13.00 -4.07
N ALA A 71 -5.73 -13.12 -4.99
CA ALA A 71 -7.07 -12.55 -4.85
C ALA A 71 -7.82 -13.15 -3.66
N TRP A 72 -7.75 -14.48 -3.49
CA TRP A 72 -8.30 -15.16 -2.32
C TRP A 72 -7.58 -14.73 -1.04
N TRP A 73 -6.25 -14.73 -1.03
CA TRP A 73 -5.44 -14.41 0.14
C TRP A 73 -5.65 -12.97 0.62
N MET A 74 -5.80 -12.02 -0.30
CA MET A 74 -6.13 -10.63 0.04
C MET A 74 -7.46 -10.55 0.80
N ARG A 75 -8.52 -11.17 0.25
CA ARG A 75 -9.87 -11.13 0.82
C ARG A 75 -10.00 -11.84 2.16
N GLU A 76 -9.40 -13.02 2.28
CA GLU A 76 -9.60 -13.90 3.44
C GLU A 76 -8.57 -13.70 4.54
N ILE A 77 -7.37 -13.19 4.23
CA ILE A 77 -6.26 -13.10 5.20
C ILE A 77 -5.79 -11.65 5.35
N ALA A 78 -5.38 -11.00 4.27
CA ALA A 78 -4.75 -9.67 4.36
C ALA A 78 -5.74 -8.59 4.86
N ASP A 79 -6.95 -8.57 4.30
CA ASP A 79 -7.98 -7.56 4.56
C ASP A 79 -8.79 -7.81 5.85
N GLN A 80 -8.63 -9.00 6.45
CA GLN A 80 -9.20 -9.32 7.75
C GLN A 80 -8.38 -8.74 8.90
N ARG A 81 -7.09 -8.49 8.67
CA ARG A 81 -6.17 -8.00 9.69
C ARG A 81 -6.40 -6.53 9.99
N CYS A 82 -6.56 -6.18 11.27
CA CYS A 82 -6.51 -4.77 11.67
C CYS A 82 -5.07 -4.29 11.82
N MET A 83 -4.68 -3.37 10.93
CA MET A 83 -3.39 -2.69 10.95
C MET A 83 -3.41 -1.41 11.78
N ALA A 84 -4.57 -1.01 12.29
CA ALA A 84 -4.72 0.17 13.12
C ALA A 84 -4.33 -0.14 14.58
N PRO A 85 -3.79 0.83 15.34
CA PRO A 85 -3.64 0.68 16.77
C PRO A 85 -4.99 0.41 17.46
N PRO A 86 -4.99 -0.18 18.67
CA PRO A 86 -6.20 -0.48 19.41
C PRO A 86 -7.14 0.73 19.46
N GLY A 87 -8.42 0.54 19.12
CA GLY A 87 -9.43 1.62 19.09
C GLY A 87 -9.65 2.31 17.74
N ASN A 88 -8.72 2.21 16.78
CA ASN A 88 -8.84 2.87 15.46
C ASN A 88 -9.09 1.91 14.28
N CYS A 89 -9.36 0.63 14.56
CA CYS A 89 -9.70 -0.36 13.55
C CYS A 89 -11.09 -0.04 12.97
N ARG A 90 -11.13 0.49 11.73
CA ARG A 90 -12.39 0.83 11.01
C ARG A 90 -13.41 -0.32 10.96
N ARG A 91 -12.93 -1.57 11.04
CA ARG A 91 -13.78 -2.77 11.09
C ARG A 91 -14.44 -2.97 12.46
N CYS A 92 -13.78 -2.61 13.58
CA CYS A 92 -14.41 -2.58 14.90
C CYS A 92 -15.42 -1.45 15.07
N ALA A 93 -15.38 -0.43 14.20
CA ALA A 93 -16.32 0.69 14.20
C ALA A 93 -17.58 0.46 13.35
N SER A 94 -17.70 -0.70 12.67
CA SER A 94 -18.88 -1.08 11.88
C SER A 94 -19.83 -1.97 12.72
N PRO A 95 -21.16 -1.92 12.53
CA PRO A 95 -22.11 -2.75 13.27
C PRO A 95 -21.81 -4.26 13.12
N PRO A 96 -22.15 -5.09 14.13
CA PRO A 96 -21.65 -6.46 14.25
C PRO A 96 -22.36 -7.41 13.28
N THR A 97 -21.96 -7.43 12.01
CA THR A 97 -22.44 -8.45 11.04
C THR A 97 -21.37 -9.44 10.61
N ARG A 98 -20.14 -9.34 11.16
CA ARG A 98 -19.02 -10.22 10.82
C ARG A 98 -18.14 -10.55 12.03
N PRO A 99 -17.52 -11.75 12.07
CA PRO A 99 -16.74 -12.20 13.22
C PRO A 99 -15.62 -11.22 13.55
N ALA A 100 -15.36 -11.07 14.85
CA ALA A 100 -14.40 -10.12 15.39
C ALA A 100 -13.01 -10.28 14.76
N CYS A 101 -12.32 -9.16 14.58
CA CYS A 101 -10.96 -9.13 14.10
C CYS A 101 -10.08 -9.99 15.02
N SER A 102 -9.51 -11.08 14.50
CA SER A 102 -8.55 -11.90 15.25
C SER A 102 -7.34 -11.02 15.60
N ARG A 103 -6.94 -11.07 16.88
CA ARG A 103 -5.78 -10.34 17.42
C ARG A 103 -4.50 -10.56 16.61
#